data_AF-A0A9P4TVS9-F1
#
_entry.id   AF-A0A9P4TVS9-F1
#
_cell.length_a   1.000
_cell.length_b   1.000
_cell.length_c   1.000
_cell.angle_alpha   90.00
_cell.angle_beta   90.00
_cell.angle_gamma   90.00
#
_symmetry.space_group_name_H-M   'P 1'
#
loop_
_entity.id
_entity.type
_entity.pdbx_description
1 polymer ?
#
loop_
_entity_poly.entity_id
_entity_poly.type
_entity_poly.pdbx_seq_one_letter_code
_entity_poly.pdbx_strand_id
1 'polypeptide(L)'
;MATSTAHHGIQSLNLDNKSTSSLVFEPFELPDSNQRRLGPPHPSGTVTPLALRASTHNNEEIDLETVIQAIISLQTQDGIMSKALANHGTLLFRGLPINNAAEFSKFAHAFGYKPHEIIGIVVNRPLLAPNVAPANESAKEVLIYNHNESPQVPHAPEYIFFYCQKAPEKGGETPISSSLELFHRAKEEIPEFIYEIATKGILSRVVYKTEKQYEGGSSLKQAFGTEFKQGDDESTKKAKIEAQIARYGRGLAAHYKNSQNPANSVRKVVATQLYGDGTPIPEKYLAHLAKITDEIRVLHKWQKGDVLVQPWEGEQSDRVVLASLFDGPVPGAYTDNDWAKVVQAFDG
;
A
#
# COMPACT_ATOMS: atom_id res chain seq x y z
N MET A 1 -17.66 45.78 4.15
CA MET A 1 -18.13 44.80 3.15
C MET A 1 -18.04 43.43 3.80
N ALA A 2 -19.17 42.89 4.22
CA ALA A 2 -19.26 41.63 4.96
C ALA A 2 -19.00 40.47 4.00
N THR A 3 -18.16 39.51 4.42
CA THR A 3 -17.92 38.27 3.67
C THR A 3 -18.46 37.11 4.49
N SER A 4 -19.50 36.48 3.94
CA SER A 4 -20.28 35.40 4.50
C SER A 4 -19.45 34.14 4.72
N THR A 5 -19.50 33.59 5.94
CA THR A 5 -19.02 32.24 6.27
C THR A 5 -20.11 31.22 5.95
N ALA A 6 -19.94 30.48 4.86
CA ALA A 6 -20.80 29.33 4.54
C ALA A 6 -20.28 28.09 5.27
N HIS A 7 -20.95 27.72 6.37
CA HIS A 7 -20.79 26.42 7.03
C HIS A 7 -21.23 25.31 6.07
N HIS A 8 -20.29 24.54 5.53
CA HIS A 8 -20.59 23.28 4.85
C HIS A 8 -20.69 22.17 5.89
N GLY A 9 -21.93 21.89 6.31
CA GLY A 9 -22.25 20.71 7.12
C GLY A 9 -22.01 19.42 6.33
N ILE A 10 -21.70 18.36 7.05
CA ILE A 10 -21.58 16.99 6.56
C ILE A 10 -22.89 16.60 5.86
N GLN A 11 -22.90 16.54 4.54
CA GLN A 11 -24.06 16.10 3.76
C GLN A 11 -24.08 14.58 3.67
N SER A 12 -25.20 13.98 4.05
CA SER A 12 -25.55 12.60 3.71
C SER A 12 -25.57 12.44 2.19
N LEU A 13 -24.79 11.51 1.65
CA LEU A 13 -24.86 11.12 0.25
C LEU A 13 -26.18 10.39 0.02
N ASN A 14 -27.15 11.04 -0.62
CA ASN A 14 -28.45 10.46 -0.94
C ASN A 14 -28.60 10.40 -2.47
N LEU A 15 -28.71 9.19 -3.02
CA LEU A 15 -28.75 8.92 -4.46
C LEU A 15 -30.10 8.28 -4.81
N ASP A 16 -31.10 9.08 -5.14
CA ASP A 16 -32.36 8.58 -5.71
C ASP A 16 -32.28 8.58 -7.24
N ASN A 17 -31.96 7.43 -7.84
CA ASN A 17 -32.46 7.10 -9.18
C ASN A 17 -32.53 5.58 -9.45
N LYS A 18 -33.76 5.07 -9.46
CA LYS A 18 -34.29 3.78 -9.96
C LYS A 18 -33.29 2.71 -10.47
N SER A 19 -32.75 1.90 -9.56
CA SER A 19 -33.06 0.46 -9.41
C SER A 19 -32.09 -0.21 -8.43
N THR A 20 -32.63 -0.65 -7.28
CA THR A 20 -32.16 -1.76 -6.43
C THR A 20 -30.73 -1.74 -5.90
N SER A 21 -30.41 -0.73 -5.10
CA SER A 21 -29.80 -1.03 -3.79
C SER A 21 -30.28 0.04 -2.82
N SER A 22 -31.11 -0.35 -1.84
CA SER A 22 -31.51 0.48 -0.71
C SER A 22 -30.36 0.73 0.27
N LEU A 23 -29.14 0.31 -0.09
CA LEU A 23 -27.95 0.33 0.73
C LEU A 23 -27.14 1.60 0.44
N VAL A 24 -26.83 2.32 1.52
CA VAL A 24 -25.99 3.51 1.49
C VAL A 24 -24.78 3.27 2.39
N PHE A 25 -23.63 3.85 2.03
CA PHE A 25 -22.47 3.90 2.92
C PHE A 25 -22.43 5.24 3.64
N GLU A 26 -22.72 5.23 4.93
CA GLU A 26 -22.74 6.43 5.75
C GLU A 26 -21.42 6.59 6.51
N PRO A 27 -20.85 7.81 6.54
CA PRO A 27 -19.69 8.09 7.35
C PRO A 27 -20.05 8.02 8.84
N PHE A 28 -19.11 7.57 9.66
CA PHE A 28 -19.21 7.65 11.11
C PHE A 28 -17.87 8.01 11.75
N GLU A 29 -17.93 8.56 12.96
CA GLU A 29 -16.73 8.93 13.70
C GLU A 29 -16.13 7.73 14.42
N LEU A 30 -14.81 7.64 14.36
CA LEU A 30 -14.04 6.71 15.19
C LEU A 30 -13.45 7.47 16.38
N PRO A 31 -13.07 6.79 17.47
CA PRO A 31 -12.28 7.41 18.52
C PRO A 31 -10.99 8.02 17.96
N ASP A 32 -10.48 9.08 18.60
CA ASP A 32 -9.23 9.77 18.20
C ASP A 32 -8.01 8.83 18.13
N SER A 33 -8.04 7.68 18.82
CA SER A 33 -6.99 6.67 18.72
C SER A 33 -6.94 5.96 17.36
N ASN A 34 -8.04 6.01 16.61
CA ASN A 34 -8.28 5.25 15.38
C ASN A 34 -8.58 6.13 14.17
N GLN A 35 -8.75 7.45 14.37
CA GLN A 35 -8.98 8.41 13.31
C GLN A 35 -8.31 9.74 13.64
N ARG A 36 -7.76 10.35 12.60
CA ARG A 36 -7.03 11.62 12.68
C ARG A 36 -7.61 12.58 11.64
N ARG A 37 -7.59 13.88 11.95
CA ARG A 37 -7.75 14.94 10.94
C ARG A 37 -6.44 15.15 10.18
N LEU A 38 -6.49 15.07 8.86
CA LEU A 38 -5.32 15.32 8.02
C LEU A 38 -4.96 16.81 8.02
N GLY A 39 -3.66 17.07 8.09
CA GLY A 39 -3.10 18.42 7.94
C GLY A 39 -2.97 18.83 6.47
N PRO A 40 -2.40 20.02 6.19
CA PRO A 40 -2.06 20.44 4.83
C PRO A 40 -1.24 19.38 4.08
N PRO A 41 -1.44 19.21 2.76
CA PRO A 41 -2.25 20.04 1.87
C PRO A 41 -3.70 19.54 1.73
N HIS A 42 -4.15 18.64 2.61
CA HIS A 42 -5.51 18.10 2.53
C HIS A 42 -6.55 19.19 2.80
N PRO A 43 -7.75 19.09 2.20
CA PRO A 43 -8.85 20.00 2.50
C PRO A 43 -9.17 20.03 4.00
N SER A 44 -9.57 21.20 4.49
CA SER A 44 -9.92 21.37 5.90
C SER A 44 -11.06 20.43 6.30
N GLY A 45 -10.87 19.70 7.40
CA GLY A 45 -11.86 18.76 7.93
C GLY A 45 -11.74 17.34 7.40
N THR A 46 -10.86 17.07 6.42
CA THR A 46 -10.56 15.71 5.95
C THR A 46 -10.00 14.85 7.08
N VAL A 47 -10.44 13.60 7.14
CA VAL A 47 -10.02 12.60 8.15
C VAL A 47 -9.40 11.37 7.50
N THR A 48 -8.54 10.67 8.23
CA THR A 48 -8.07 9.34 7.85
C THR A 48 -8.10 8.38 9.06
N PRO A 49 -8.59 7.14 8.90
CA PRO A 49 -9.39 6.69 7.77
C PRO A 49 -10.77 7.38 7.76
N LEU A 50 -11.42 7.46 6.60
CA LEU A 50 -12.87 7.71 6.54
C LEU A 50 -13.59 6.40 6.86
N ALA A 51 -14.31 6.37 7.98
CA ALA A 51 -15.04 5.19 8.41
C ALA A 51 -16.44 5.19 7.82
N LEU A 52 -16.82 4.07 7.19
CA LEU A 52 -18.08 3.86 6.49
C LEU A 52 -18.79 2.62 7.06
N ARG A 53 -20.09 2.74 7.25
CA ARG A 53 -20.98 1.62 7.57
C ARG A 53 -22.07 1.52 6.53
N ALA A 54 -22.46 0.30 6.19
CA ALA A 54 -23.62 0.08 5.35
C ALA A 54 -24.90 0.30 6.15
N SER A 55 -25.86 1.04 5.61
CA SER A 55 -27.19 1.27 6.17
C SER A 55 -28.26 1.01 5.11
N THR A 56 -29.45 0.60 5.53
CA THR A 56 -30.63 0.47 4.68
C THR A 56 -31.78 1.28 5.27
N HIS A 57 -32.71 1.78 4.44
CA HIS A 57 -33.81 2.64 4.91
C HIS A 57 -34.69 2.03 6.02
N ASN A 58 -34.76 0.70 6.11
CA ASN A 58 -35.60 -0.02 7.09
C ASN A 58 -34.79 -0.78 8.16
N ASN A 59 -33.46 -0.59 8.24
CA ASN A 59 -32.57 -1.45 9.04
C ASN A 59 -32.75 -2.95 8.74
N GLU A 60 -33.06 -3.28 7.49
CA GLU A 60 -33.09 -4.66 7.01
C GLU A 60 -31.69 -5.28 7.08
N GLU A 61 -31.64 -6.60 7.26
CA GLU A 61 -30.39 -7.35 7.28
C GLU A 61 -29.66 -7.17 5.94
N ILE A 62 -28.38 -6.81 6.03
CA ILE A 62 -27.55 -6.50 4.88
C ILE A 62 -26.83 -7.78 4.44
N ASP A 63 -27.17 -8.28 3.26
CA ASP A 63 -26.45 -9.39 2.65
C ASP A 63 -25.25 -8.91 1.80
N LEU A 64 -24.30 -9.83 1.57
CA LEU A 64 -23.06 -9.53 0.87
C LEU A 64 -23.26 -9.16 -0.61
N GLU A 65 -24.24 -9.74 -1.28
CA GLU A 65 -24.47 -9.46 -2.70
C GLU A 65 -24.96 -8.02 -2.87
N THR A 66 -25.87 -7.57 -1.99
CA THR A 66 -26.31 -6.17 -1.96
C THR A 66 -25.14 -5.21 -1.73
N VAL A 67 -24.22 -5.53 -0.83
CA VAL A 67 -22.99 -4.74 -0.59
C VAL A 67 -22.11 -4.67 -1.84
N ILE A 68 -21.88 -5.81 -2.51
CA ILE A 68 -21.07 -5.89 -3.73
C ILE A 68 -21.68 -5.05 -4.84
N GLN A 69 -22.99 -5.20 -5.09
CA GLN A 69 -23.69 -4.42 -6.12
C GLN A 69 -23.67 -2.92 -5.82
N ALA A 70 -23.78 -2.52 -4.55
CA ALA A 70 -23.66 -1.12 -4.16
C ALA A 70 -22.26 -0.56 -4.45
N ILE A 71 -21.18 -1.29 -4.11
CA ILE A 71 -19.81 -0.86 -4.44
C ILE A 71 -19.61 -0.76 -5.95
N ILE A 72 -20.04 -1.76 -6.73
CA ILE A 72 -19.95 -1.74 -8.20
C ILE A 72 -20.69 -0.52 -8.75
N SER A 73 -21.90 -0.26 -8.27
CA SER A 73 -22.70 0.89 -8.69
C SER A 73 -22.00 2.22 -8.38
N LEU A 74 -21.54 2.42 -7.15
CA LEU A 74 -20.86 3.65 -6.71
C LEU A 74 -19.54 3.87 -7.46
N GLN A 75 -18.88 2.79 -7.84
CA GLN A 75 -17.64 2.84 -8.59
C GLN A 75 -17.87 3.11 -10.09
N THR A 76 -18.86 2.47 -10.72
CA THR A 76 -19.11 2.58 -12.17
C THR A 76 -19.87 3.84 -12.57
N GLN A 77 -20.72 4.38 -11.69
CA GLN A 77 -21.48 5.61 -11.99
C GLN A 77 -20.57 6.85 -11.97
N ASP A 78 -19.82 7.04 -10.89
CA ASP A 78 -19.09 8.29 -10.64
C ASP A 78 -17.71 8.08 -10.00
N GLY A 79 -17.25 6.84 -9.82
CA GLY A 79 -16.00 6.54 -9.10
C GLY A 79 -16.00 7.09 -7.68
N ILE A 80 -17.16 7.09 -7.00
CA ILE A 80 -17.36 7.75 -5.70
C ILE A 80 -16.38 7.18 -4.66
N MET A 81 -16.19 5.87 -4.65
CA MET A 81 -15.26 5.21 -3.71
C MET A 81 -13.81 5.59 -4.00
N SER A 82 -13.38 5.61 -5.26
CA SER A 82 -12.04 6.10 -5.64
C SER A 82 -11.84 7.57 -5.29
N LYS A 83 -12.85 8.44 -5.50
CA LYS A 83 -12.78 9.86 -5.13
C LYS A 83 -12.67 10.04 -3.61
N ALA A 84 -13.42 9.26 -2.84
CA ALA A 84 -13.32 9.25 -1.38
C ALA A 84 -11.93 8.77 -0.92
N LEU A 85 -11.40 7.70 -1.54
CA LEU A 85 -10.03 7.24 -1.30
C LEU A 85 -8.99 8.33 -1.61
N ALA A 86 -9.11 9.02 -2.75
CA ALA A 86 -8.21 10.09 -3.14
C ALA A 86 -8.19 11.26 -2.13
N ASN A 87 -9.35 11.60 -1.55
CA ASN A 87 -9.44 12.66 -0.56
C ASN A 87 -8.94 12.23 0.83
N HIS A 88 -9.31 11.02 1.28
CA HIS A 88 -9.08 10.59 2.66
C HIS A 88 -7.83 9.71 2.84
N GLY A 89 -7.23 9.26 1.75
CA GLY A 89 -6.10 8.30 1.72
C GLY A 89 -6.47 6.89 2.16
N THR A 90 -7.48 6.72 3.01
CA THR A 90 -7.91 5.42 3.52
C THR A 90 -9.41 5.39 3.79
N LEU A 91 -10.07 4.31 3.35
CA LEU A 91 -11.44 3.99 3.72
C LEU A 91 -11.45 2.79 4.67
N LEU A 92 -12.25 2.86 5.73
CA LEU A 92 -12.57 1.74 6.60
C LEU A 92 -14.04 1.38 6.42
N PHE A 93 -14.34 0.14 6.04
CA PHE A 93 -15.69 -0.42 6.06
C PHE A 93 -15.86 -1.29 7.30
N ARG A 94 -16.89 -1.00 8.10
CA ARG A 94 -17.19 -1.73 9.34
C ARG A 94 -18.61 -2.28 9.32
N GLY A 95 -18.76 -3.51 9.82
CA GLY A 95 -20.05 -4.19 9.94
C GLY A 95 -20.55 -4.83 8.64
N LEU A 96 -19.67 -5.14 7.69
CA LEU A 96 -20.03 -5.85 6.48
C LEU A 96 -20.21 -7.35 6.75
N PRO A 97 -21.10 -8.05 6.01
CA PRO A 97 -21.31 -9.50 6.11
C PRO A 97 -20.18 -10.29 5.40
N ILE A 98 -18.92 -10.02 5.77
CA ILE A 98 -17.73 -10.68 5.25
C ILE A 98 -17.10 -11.52 6.37
N ASN A 99 -17.01 -12.82 6.15
CA ASN A 99 -16.62 -13.79 7.16
C ASN A 99 -15.39 -14.63 6.78
N ASN A 100 -15.00 -14.63 5.50
CA ASN A 100 -13.90 -15.45 5.00
C ASN A 100 -13.16 -14.82 3.81
N ALA A 101 -12.06 -15.45 3.39
CA ALA A 101 -11.21 -14.99 2.29
C ALA A 101 -11.94 -14.88 0.95
N ALA A 102 -12.89 -15.78 0.65
CA ALA A 102 -13.62 -15.78 -0.62
C ALA A 102 -14.63 -14.62 -0.69
N GLU A 103 -15.30 -14.31 0.41
CA GLU A 103 -16.20 -13.16 0.53
C GLU A 103 -15.43 -11.84 0.46
N PHE A 104 -14.29 -11.76 1.15
CA PHE A 104 -13.38 -10.61 1.06
C PHE A 104 -12.86 -10.42 -0.37
N SER A 105 -12.47 -11.49 -1.06
CA SER A 105 -12.07 -11.46 -2.46
C SER A 105 -13.15 -10.83 -3.33
N LYS A 106 -14.42 -11.25 -3.18
CA LYS A 106 -15.52 -10.68 -3.96
C LYS A 106 -15.72 -9.19 -3.70
N PHE A 107 -15.69 -8.78 -2.44
CA PHE A 107 -15.79 -7.36 -2.06
C PHE A 107 -14.65 -6.52 -2.64
N ALA A 108 -13.40 -6.98 -2.54
CA ALA A 108 -12.25 -6.24 -3.07
C ALA A 108 -12.33 -6.08 -4.60
N HIS A 109 -12.76 -7.12 -5.32
CA HIS A 109 -12.94 -7.05 -6.78
C HIS A 109 -14.13 -6.17 -7.20
N ALA A 110 -15.08 -5.87 -6.31
CA ALA A 110 -16.22 -5.00 -6.60
C ALA A 110 -15.81 -3.56 -6.95
N PHE A 111 -14.62 -3.13 -6.52
CA PHE A 111 -14.02 -1.84 -6.90
C PHE A 111 -13.54 -1.80 -8.36
N GLY A 112 -13.56 -2.91 -9.09
CA GLY A 112 -13.23 -2.95 -10.52
C GLY A 112 -11.76 -2.69 -10.85
N TYR A 113 -10.88 -2.64 -9.85
CA TYR A 113 -9.44 -2.57 -10.06
C TYR A 113 -8.88 -3.90 -10.57
N LYS A 114 -7.75 -3.85 -11.28
CA LYS A 114 -7.10 -5.04 -11.80
C LYS A 114 -6.19 -5.64 -10.71
N PRO A 115 -6.17 -6.95 -10.47
CA PRO A 115 -5.20 -7.55 -9.56
C PRO A 115 -3.75 -7.20 -9.93
N HIS A 116 -2.96 -6.77 -8.95
CA HIS A 116 -1.56 -6.40 -9.14
C HIS A 116 -0.67 -7.63 -9.34
N GLU A 117 0.21 -7.60 -10.33
CA GLU A 117 1.23 -8.64 -10.52
C GLU A 117 2.52 -8.24 -9.82
N ILE A 118 2.94 -9.07 -8.88
CA ILE A 118 4.15 -8.83 -8.11
C ILE A 118 5.37 -9.42 -8.84
N ILE A 119 6.33 -8.57 -9.20
CA ILE A 119 7.60 -8.96 -9.82
C ILE A 119 8.77 -8.44 -8.97
N GLY A 120 9.80 -9.25 -8.78
CA GLY A 120 11.06 -8.80 -8.17
C GLY A 120 11.09 -8.81 -6.63
N ILE A 121 10.08 -9.28 -5.91
CA ILE A 121 10.06 -9.27 -4.43
C ILE A 121 9.65 -10.61 -3.83
N VAL A 122 9.58 -10.67 -2.49
CA VAL A 122 9.27 -11.87 -1.72
C VAL A 122 7.76 -12.04 -1.60
N VAL A 123 7.20 -12.93 -2.42
CA VAL A 123 5.80 -13.37 -2.27
C VAL A 123 5.64 -14.81 -2.72
N ASN A 124 6.11 -15.75 -1.90
CA ASN A 124 5.55 -17.09 -1.91
C ASN A 124 4.51 -17.18 -0.80
N ARG A 125 3.36 -16.53 -1.01
CA ARG A 125 2.22 -16.62 -0.09
C ARG A 125 1.16 -17.50 -0.73
N PRO A 126 0.57 -18.45 0.00
CA PRO A 126 -0.54 -19.23 -0.54
C PRO A 126 -1.74 -18.30 -0.78
N LEU A 127 -2.33 -18.40 -1.97
CA LEU A 127 -3.62 -17.77 -2.22
C LEU A 127 -4.70 -18.51 -1.41
N LEU A 128 -5.43 -17.78 -0.58
CA LEU A 128 -6.57 -18.30 0.17
C LEU A 128 -7.89 -18.12 -0.58
N ALA A 129 -7.90 -17.18 -1.53
CA ALA A 129 -8.95 -16.92 -2.52
C ALA A 129 -8.33 -16.14 -3.69
N PRO A 130 -9.05 -15.91 -4.81
CA PRO A 130 -8.52 -15.11 -5.92
C PRO A 130 -7.98 -13.75 -5.44
N ASN A 131 -6.72 -13.43 -5.77
CA ASN A 131 -6.03 -12.21 -5.33
C ASN A 131 -5.98 -11.98 -3.81
N VAL A 132 -6.16 -13.00 -2.97
CA VAL A 132 -6.14 -12.86 -1.50
C VAL A 132 -5.08 -13.76 -0.90
N ALA A 133 -4.18 -13.17 -0.12
CA ALA A 133 -3.13 -13.86 0.61
C ALA A 133 -3.04 -13.36 2.07
N PRO A 134 -2.39 -14.09 2.98
CA PRO A 134 -2.04 -13.55 4.30
C PRO A 134 -1.20 -12.27 4.18
N ALA A 135 -1.44 -11.29 5.06
CA ALA A 135 -0.77 -9.98 4.97
C ALA A 135 0.69 -9.99 5.42
N ASN A 136 1.09 -10.82 6.40
CA ASN A 136 2.50 -11.02 6.80
C ASN A 136 2.65 -12.34 7.60
N GLU A 137 3.87 -12.90 7.57
CA GLU A 137 4.29 -14.09 8.36
C GLU A 137 5.48 -13.78 9.30
N SER A 138 5.87 -12.50 9.43
CA SER A 138 6.95 -12.09 10.33
C SER A 138 6.62 -12.43 11.79
N ALA A 139 7.66 -12.68 12.60
CA ALA A 139 7.49 -12.96 14.02
C ALA A 139 6.72 -11.81 14.71
N LYS A 140 5.85 -12.17 15.67
CA LYS A 140 4.88 -11.27 16.31
C LYS A 140 5.52 -10.15 17.12
N GLU A 141 6.82 -10.28 17.40
CA GLU A 141 7.63 -9.37 18.18
C GLU A 141 8.36 -8.33 17.32
N VAL A 142 8.24 -8.40 15.99
CA VAL A 142 8.97 -7.53 15.05
C VAL A 142 8.17 -6.27 14.73
N LEU A 143 8.81 -5.14 15.03
CA LEU A 143 8.37 -3.80 14.63
C LEU A 143 8.59 -3.64 13.09
N ILE A 144 7.52 -3.41 12.35
CA ILE A 144 7.42 -3.06 10.93
C ILE A 144 7.14 -1.57 10.83
N TYR A 145 8.18 -0.82 10.49
CA TYR A 145 8.09 0.62 10.30
C TYR A 145 7.18 1.01 9.12
N ASN A 146 6.77 2.28 9.11
CA ASN A 146 6.01 2.89 8.04
C ASN A 146 6.74 2.81 6.68
N HIS A 147 6.03 2.36 5.64
CA HIS A 147 6.51 2.26 4.27
C HIS A 147 5.35 2.02 3.29
N ASN A 148 5.38 2.64 2.12
CA ASN A 148 4.49 2.25 1.02
C ASN A 148 4.74 0.78 0.61
N GLU A 149 3.72 0.08 0.13
CA GLU A 149 3.86 -1.30 -0.35
C GLU A 149 4.84 -1.37 -1.53
N SER A 150 5.81 -2.28 -1.44
CA SER A 150 6.80 -2.52 -2.50
C SER A 150 7.51 -1.24 -3.01
N PRO A 151 8.02 -0.34 -2.14
CA PRO A 151 8.46 1.00 -2.55
C PRO A 151 9.77 1.01 -3.37
N GLN A 152 10.38 -0.16 -3.52
CA GLN A 152 11.64 -0.37 -4.22
C GLN A 152 11.43 -1.00 -5.59
N VAL A 153 10.18 -1.34 -5.94
CA VAL A 153 9.85 -1.86 -7.26
C VAL A 153 9.39 -0.72 -8.18
N PRO A 154 9.72 -0.76 -9.46
CA PRO A 154 9.32 0.24 -10.46
C PRO A 154 7.82 0.25 -10.75
N HIS A 155 7.12 -0.86 -10.51
CA HIS A 155 5.68 -0.97 -10.65
C HIS A 155 5.09 -1.47 -9.33
N ALA A 156 4.79 -0.53 -8.43
CA ALA A 156 4.21 -0.80 -7.12
C ALA A 156 2.68 -0.78 -7.21
N PRO A 157 1.95 -1.51 -6.34
CA PRO A 157 0.49 -1.51 -6.37
C PRO A 157 -0.06 -0.14 -5.98
N GLU A 158 -1.08 0.32 -6.70
CA GLU A 158 -1.78 1.57 -6.41
C GLU A 158 -2.74 1.44 -5.22
N TYR A 159 -3.29 0.24 -5.00
CA TYR A 159 -4.24 -0.03 -3.91
C TYR A 159 -3.88 -1.30 -3.15
N ILE A 160 -3.99 -1.25 -1.81
CA ILE A 160 -4.05 -2.41 -0.94
C ILE A 160 -5.38 -2.47 -0.19
N PHE A 161 -5.92 -3.67 -0.08
CA PHE A 161 -7.05 -3.98 0.78
C PHE A 161 -6.58 -4.87 1.92
N PHE A 162 -7.05 -4.60 3.12
CA PHE A 162 -6.94 -5.48 4.26
C PHE A 162 -8.28 -5.92 4.78
N TYR A 163 -8.34 -7.17 5.22
CA TYR A 163 -9.48 -7.72 5.92
C TYR A 163 -9.04 -8.36 7.22
N CYS A 164 -9.63 -7.92 8.33
CA CYS A 164 -9.39 -8.49 9.65
C CYS A 164 -10.31 -9.67 9.93
N GLN A 165 -9.83 -10.87 9.59
CA GLN A 165 -10.51 -12.13 9.91
C GLN A 165 -10.52 -12.42 11.42
N LYS A 166 -9.45 -12.05 12.13
CA LYS A 166 -9.35 -12.15 13.59
C LYS A 166 -8.60 -10.95 14.14
N ALA A 167 -9.26 -10.17 15.01
CA ALA A 167 -8.66 -9.04 15.69
C ALA A 167 -7.70 -9.50 16.81
N PRO A 168 -6.59 -8.78 17.05
CA PRO A 168 -5.69 -9.07 18.16
C PRO A 168 -6.30 -8.65 19.50
N GLU A 169 -5.92 -9.32 20.58
CA GLU A 169 -6.33 -8.92 21.95
C GLU A 169 -5.53 -7.70 22.44
N LYS A 170 -4.26 -7.59 22.03
CA LYS A 170 -3.36 -6.49 22.37
C LYS A 170 -2.36 -6.25 21.23
N GLY A 171 -2.08 -4.98 20.96
CA GLY A 171 -1.18 -4.58 19.88
C GLY A 171 -1.77 -4.90 18.51
N GLY A 172 -0.91 -5.08 17.51
CA GLY A 172 -1.33 -5.47 16.16
C GLY A 172 -2.19 -4.40 15.52
N GLU A 173 -1.99 -3.13 15.87
CA GLU A 173 -2.52 -2.00 15.12
C GLU A 173 -1.88 -1.92 13.72
N THR A 174 -2.59 -1.34 12.77
CA THR A 174 -2.01 -0.93 11.50
C THR A 174 -1.75 0.58 11.56
N PRO A 175 -0.49 1.03 11.70
CA PRO A 175 -0.11 2.42 11.45
C PRO A 175 -0.59 2.91 10.09
N ILE A 176 -1.15 4.11 10.04
CA ILE A 176 -1.55 4.78 8.81
C ILE A 176 -1.00 6.20 8.87
N SER A 177 -0.24 6.60 7.87
CA SER A 177 0.26 7.98 7.74
C SER A 177 0.08 8.49 6.31
N SER A 178 -0.10 9.81 6.15
CA SER A 178 -0.26 10.40 4.82
C SER A 178 1.11 10.77 4.26
N SER A 179 1.56 10.05 3.22
CA SER A 179 2.77 10.39 2.45
C SER A 179 2.72 11.81 1.87
N LEU A 180 1.52 12.32 1.59
CA LEU A 180 1.34 13.68 1.09
C LEU A 180 1.56 14.75 2.17
N GLU A 181 1.00 14.55 3.36
CA GLU A 181 1.26 15.43 4.51
C GLU A 181 2.73 15.35 4.94
N LEU A 182 3.32 14.15 4.93
CA LEU A 182 4.75 13.93 5.19
C LEU A 182 5.61 14.74 4.20
N PHE A 183 5.34 14.65 2.90
CA PHE A 183 6.09 15.38 1.89
C PHE A 183 5.93 16.90 2.05
N HIS A 184 4.71 17.38 2.31
CA HIS A 184 4.45 18.79 2.53
C HIS A 184 5.23 19.33 3.73
N ARG A 185 5.16 18.63 4.87
CA ARG A 185 5.91 18.99 6.07
C ARG A 185 7.42 18.90 5.86
N ALA A 186 7.91 17.85 5.21
CA ALA A 186 9.33 17.71 4.91
C ALA A 186 9.85 18.85 4.03
N LYS A 187 9.05 19.31 3.05
CA LYS A 187 9.38 20.47 2.21
C LYS A 187 9.47 21.77 3.01
N GLU A 188 8.66 21.94 4.04
CA GLU A 188 8.68 23.13 4.90
C GLU A 188 9.79 23.07 5.96
N GLU A 189 9.97 21.91 6.59
CA GLU A 189 10.81 21.75 7.78
C GLU A 189 12.27 21.38 7.46
N ILE A 190 12.50 20.67 6.35
CA ILE A 190 13.83 20.26 5.85
C ILE A 190 13.97 20.49 4.33
N PRO A 191 13.75 21.72 3.82
CA PRO A 191 13.73 22.03 2.39
C PRO A 191 15.04 21.66 1.66
N GLU A 192 16.18 21.75 2.34
CA GLU A 192 17.48 21.38 1.81
C GLU A 192 17.54 19.89 1.48
N PHE A 193 16.91 19.03 2.28
CA PHE A 193 16.88 17.60 2.04
C PHE A 193 16.03 17.26 0.81
N ILE A 194 14.87 17.91 0.68
CA ILE A 194 14.01 17.76 -0.49
C ILE A 194 14.74 18.20 -1.76
N TYR A 195 15.51 19.29 -1.70
CA TYR A 195 16.37 19.71 -2.80
C TYR A 195 17.44 18.67 -3.14
N GLU A 196 18.12 18.10 -2.14
CA GLU A 196 19.12 17.05 -2.37
C GLU A 196 18.52 15.77 -2.98
N ILE A 197 17.35 15.31 -2.50
CA ILE A 197 16.67 14.16 -3.10
C ILE A 197 16.27 14.48 -4.56
N ALA A 198 15.69 15.66 -4.82
CA ALA A 198 15.25 16.02 -6.16
C ALA A 198 16.41 16.13 -7.16
N THR A 199 17.59 16.55 -6.69
CA THR A 199 18.79 16.73 -7.54
C THR A 199 19.61 15.47 -7.70
N LYS A 200 19.84 14.72 -6.62
CA LYS A 200 20.72 13.55 -6.60
C LYS A 200 19.97 12.24 -6.83
N GLY A 201 18.66 12.20 -6.55
CA GLY A 201 17.89 10.95 -6.50
C GLY A 201 18.27 10.06 -5.32
N ILE A 202 17.71 8.84 -5.29
CA ILE A 202 18.00 7.81 -4.28
C ILE A 202 18.57 6.58 -4.98
N LEU A 203 19.68 6.06 -4.45
CA LEU A 203 20.28 4.80 -4.90
C LEU A 203 19.85 3.66 -3.98
N SER A 204 19.05 2.75 -4.54
CA SER A 204 18.79 1.43 -3.95
C SER A 204 19.51 0.35 -4.73
N ARG A 205 20.14 -0.61 -4.04
CA ARG A 205 20.79 -1.77 -4.65
C ARG A 205 20.24 -3.05 -4.02
N VAL A 206 19.64 -3.89 -4.85
CA VAL A 206 19.19 -5.23 -4.48
C VAL A 206 20.05 -6.25 -5.22
N VAL A 207 20.55 -7.24 -4.50
CA VAL A 207 21.32 -8.36 -5.07
C VAL A 207 20.49 -9.62 -4.88
N TYR A 208 20.17 -10.31 -5.98
CA TYR A 208 19.47 -11.58 -5.94
C TYR A 208 20.47 -12.73 -6.01
N LYS A 209 20.35 -13.71 -5.11
CA LYS A 209 21.12 -14.96 -5.15
C LYS A 209 20.25 -16.13 -5.56
N THR A 210 20.86 -17.22 -6.03
CA THR A 210 20.17 -18.46 -6.42
C THR A 210 19.40 -19.08 -5.25
N GLU A 211 20.00 -19.03 -4.06
CA GLU A 211 19.41 -19.50 -2.82
C GLU A 211 18.89 -18.36 -1.95
N LYS A 212 17.95 -18.68 -1.05
CA LYS A 212 17.41 -17.74 -0.07
C LYS A 212 18.54 -17.24 0.84
N GLN A 213 18.72 -15.92 0.91
CA GLN A 213 19.85 -15.32 1.63
C GLN A 213 19.61 -15.11 3.13
N TYR A 214 18.37 -14.82 3.50
CA TYR A 214 17.92 -14.58 4.88
C TYR A 214 16.40 -14.73 4.95
N GLU A 215 15.85 -14.76 6.16
CA GLU A 215 14.42 -14.83 6.40
C GLU A 215 13.72 -13.54 5.92
N GLY A 216 12.79 -13.66 4.97
CA GLY A 216 12.17 -12.51 4.31
C GLY A 216 12.96 -11.93 3.12
N GLY A 217 14.00 -12.59 2.61
CA GLY A 217 14.66 -12.25 1.33
C GLY A 217 14.27 -13.19 0.19
N SER A 218 14.30 -12.70 -1.06
CA SER A 218 13.94 -13.46 -2.27
C SER A 218 15.15 -14.11 -2.91
N SER A 219 15.01 -15.36 -3.34
CA SER A 219 15.92 -15.91 -4.34
C SER A 219 15.64 -15.33 -5.73
N LEU A 220 16.60 -15.44 -6.63
CA LEU A 220 16.47 -15.05 -8.04
C LEU A 220 15.28 -15.76 -8.69
N LYS A 221 15.08 -17.05 -8.37
CA LYS A 221 13.94 -17.84 -8.84
C LYS A 221 12.61 -17.31 -8.30
N GLN A 222 12.55 -16.89 -7.04
CA GLN A 222 11.32 -16.33 -6.47
C GLN A 222 11.00 -14.94 -7.07
N ALA A 223 12.02 -14.14 -7.33
CA ALA A 223 11.86 -12.78 -7.85
C ALA A 223 11.50 -12.74 -9.35
N PHE A 224 12.11 -13.60 -10.18
CA PHE A 224 12.00 -13.54 -11.65
C PHE A 224 11.80 -14.91 -12.33
N GLY A 225 11.61 -15.98 -11.57
CA GLY A 225 11.51 -17.35 -12.08
C GLY A 225 10.08 -17.91 -12.10
N THR A 226 9.06 -17.06 -12.05
CA THR A 226 7.64 -17.45 -12.02
C THR A 226 7.21 -18.22 -13.27
N GLU A 227 7.85 -17.99 -14.42
CA GLU A 227 7.55 -18.65 -15.69
C GLU A 227 8.32 -19.97 -15.93
N PHE A 228 9.08 -20.45 -14.94
CA PHE A 228 9.81 -21.70 -15.08
C PHE A 228 8.85 -22.89 -15.24
N LYS A 229 9.14 -23.75 -16.22
CA LYS A 229 8.42 -24.98 -16.50
C LYS A 229 9.31 -26.18 -16.23
N GLN A 230 8.68 -27.31 -15.93
CA GLN A 230 9.40 -28.57 -15.80
C GLN A 230 10.06 -28.92 -17.15
N GLY A 231 11.37 -29.20 -17.13
CA GLY A 231 12.15 -29.52 -18.33
C GLY A 231 12.84 -28.32 -18.98
N ASP A 232 12.66 -27.10 -18.49
CA ASP A 232 13.47 -25.97 -18.95
C ASP A 232 14.97 -26.22 -18.65
N ASP A 233 15.80 -26.04 -19.67
CA ASP A 233 17.26 -25.99 -19.51
C ASP A 233 17.72 -24.63 -18.94
N GLU A 234 19.00 -24.53 -18.60
CA GLU A 234 19.55 -23.30 -17.98
C GLU A 234 19.51 -22.10 -18.94
N SER A 235 19.65 -22.32 -20.24
CA SER A 235 19.53 -21.26 -21.25
C SER A 235 18.12 -20.68 -21.27
N THR A 236 17.10 -21.55 -21.25
CA THR A 236 15.69 -21.17 -21.24
C THR A 236 15.32 -20.44 -19.96
N LYS A 237 15.76 -20.93 -18.80
CA LYS A 237 15.54 -20.25 -17.50
C LYS A 237 16.16 -18.86 -17.49
N LYS A 238 17.39 -18.73 -18.00
CA LYS A 238 18.07 -17.44 -18.12
C LYS A 238 17.27 -16.46 -19.00
N ALA A 239 16.84 -16.89 -20.19
CA ALA A 239 16.05 -16.05 -21.08
C ALA A 239 14.73 -15.60 -20.44
N LYS A 240 14.06 -16.47 -19.67
CA LYS A 240 12.84 -16.12 -18.92
C LYS A 240 13.10 -15.10 -17.82
N ILE A 241 14.20 -15.24 -17.07
CA ILE A 241 14.63 -14.23 -16.09
C ILE A 241 14.86 -12.89 -16.78
N GLU A 242 15.61 -12.87 -17.88
CA GLU A 242 15.92 -11.63 -18.62
C GLU A 242 14.64 -10.95 -19.14
N ALA A 243 13.67 -11.72 -19.65
CA ALA A 243 12.37 -11.21 -20.04
C ALA A 243 11.59 -10.61 -18.84
N GLN A 244 11.62 -11.26 -17.69
CA GLN A 244 10.98 -10.75 -16.47
C GLN A 244 11.65 -9.47 -15.93
N ILE A 245 12.99 -9.39 -16.00
CA ILE A 245 13.70 -8.16 -15.63
C ILE A 245 13.40 -7.02 -16.61
N ALA A 246 13.27 -7.33 -17.91
CA ALA A 246 12.85 -6.34 -18.90
C ALA A 246 11.43 -5.82 -18.61
N ARG A 247 10.49 -6.70 -18.26
CA ARG A 247 9.14 -6.33 -17.81
C ARG A 247 9.14 -5.53 -16.51
N TYR A 248 10.06 -5.84 -15.60
CA TYR A 248 10.26 -5.10 -14.35
C TYR A 248 10.60 -3.64 -14.66
N GLY A 249 11.41 -3.32 -15.67
CA GLY A 249 11.54 -1.94 -16.16
C GLY A 249 12.45 -1.02 -15.34
N ARG A 250 13.34 -1.57 -14.49
CA ARG A 250 14.42 -0.82 -13.83
C ARG A 250 15.66 -0.78 -14.75
N GLY A 251 16.35 0.36 -14.84
CA GLY A 251 17.60 0.50 -15.61
C GLY A 251 18.56 -0.66 -15.33
N LEU A 252 18.92 -1.40 -16.38
CA LEU A 252 19.60 -2.69 -16.26
C LEU A 252 21.11 -2.49 -16.09
N ALA A 253 21.62 -2.78 -14.89
CA ALA A 253 23.04 -3.12 -14.69
C ALA A 253 23.10 -4.55 -14.12
N ALA A 254 22.87 -5.54 -14.98
CA ALA A 254 22.93 -6.95 -14.59
C ALA A 254 24.39 -7.44 -14.60
N HIS A 255 25.06 -7.36 -13.45
CA HIS A 255 26.35 -8.03 -13.26
C HIS A 255 26.14 -9.47 -12.79
N TYR A 256 26.12 -10.42 -13.75
CA TYR A 256 26.18 -11.85 -13.44
C TYR A 256 27.63 -12.25 -13.13
N LYS A 257 28.04 -12.17 -11.86
CA LYS A 257 29.35 -12.64 -11.41
C LYS A 257 29.20 -14.01 -10.77
N ASN A 258 29.77 -15.04 -11.39
CA ASN A 258 29.99 -16.35 -10.74
C ASN A 258 30.89 -16.13 -9.53
N SER A 259 30.32 -16.02 -8.34
CA SER A 259 31.09 -15.83 -7.11
C SER A 259 31.49 -17.19 -6.53
N GLN A 260 32.65 -17.68 -6.93
CA GLN A 260 33.46 -18.54 -6.06
C GLN A 260 34.33 -17.64 -5.18
N ASN A 261 33.84 -17.28 -4.00
CA ASN A 261 34.72 -17.07 -2.83
C ASN A 261 33.90 -16.95 -1.53
N PRO A 262 34.12 -17.84 -0.55
CA PRO A 262 33.49 -17.76 0.76
C PRO A 262 34.48 -17.12 1.76
N ALA A 263 34.33 -15.83 2.09
CA ALA A 263 34.93 -15.29 3.31
C ALA A 263 34.40 -13.90 3.69
N ASN A 264 33.81 -13.84 4.88
CA ASN A 264 33.90 -12.75 5.86
C ASN A 264 33.33 -11.36 5.50
N SER A 265 32.04 -11.18 5.79
CA SER A 265 31.58 -10.25 6.85
C SER A 265 30.05 -10.30 6.95
N VAL A 266 29.57 -11.13 7.87
CA VAL A 266 28.17 -11.17 8.29
C VAL A 266 27.91 -9.95 9.17
N ARG A 267 27.69 -8.78 8.57
CA ARG A 267 26.98 -7.67 9.22
C ARG A 267 25.85 -7.25 8.31
N LYS A 268 24.63 -7.30 8.87
CA LYS A 268 23.36 -6.81 8.33
C LYS A 268 23.56 -5.73 7.27
N VAL A 269 23.53 -6.12 5.99
CA VAL A 269 23.24 -5.18 4.90
C VAL A 269 21.73 -5.00 4.95
N VAL A 270 21.24 -4.27 5.97
CA VAL A 270 20.02 -3.50 5.79
C VAL A 270 20.37 -2.55 4.65
N ALA A 271 19.63 -2.61 3.54
CA ALA A 271 19.89 -1.80 2.36
C ALA A 271 20.05 -0.33 2.79
N THR A 272 21.30 0.13 2.90
CA THR A 272 21.60 1.50 3.30
C THR A 272 21.20 2.36 2.11
N GLN A 273 20.20 3.20 2.29
CA GLN A 273 19.76 4.11 1.24
C GLN A 273 20.80 5.22 1.12
N LEU A 274 21.31 5.39 -0.09
CA LEU A 274 22.27 6.43 -0.44
C LEU A 274 21.58 7.44 -1.36
N TYR A 275 22.16 8.62 -1.51
CA TYR A 275 21.81 9.47 -2.64
C TYR A 275 22.18 8.77 -3.95
N GLY A 276 21.60 9.20 -5.07
CA GLY A 276 21.86 8.61 -6.38
C GLY A 276 23.33 8.67 -6.83
N ASP A 277 24.11 9.62 -6.28
CA ASP A 277 25.56 9.75 -6.48
C ASP A 277 26.40 8.82 -5.58
N GLY A 278 25.76 8.00 -4.75
CA GLY A 278 26.40 7.06 -3.83
C GLY A 278 26.85 7.66 -2.50
N THR A 279 26.63 8.96 -2.27
CA THR A 279 26.93 9.59 -0.97
C THR A 279 25.89 9.20 0.09
N PRO A 280 26.27 9.10 1.38
CA PRO A 280 25.32 8.73 2.44
C PRO A 280 24.28 9.82 2.68
N ILE A 281 23.03 9.41 2.91
CA ILE A 281 21.99 10.32 3.38
C ILE A 281 22.24 10.65 4.86
N PRO A 282 22.33 11.93 5.25
CA PRO A 282 22.54 12.31 6.65
C PRO A 282 21.42 11.81 7.57
N GLU A 283 21.81 11.14 8.66
CA GLU A 283 20.89 10.58 9.65
C GLU A 283 19.90 11.60 10.22
N LYS A 284 20.30 12.87 10.33
CA LYS A 284 19.44 13.96 10.81
C LYS A 284 18.14 14.09 9.98
N TYR A 285 18.18 13.83 8.68
CA TYR A 285 17.00 13.91 7.82
C TYR A 285 16.09 12.70 8.00
N LEU A 286 16.67 11.50 8.10
CA LEU A 286 15.93 10.26 8.34
C LEU A 286 15.22 10.31 9.71
N ALA A 287 15.93 10.76 10.74
CA ALA A 287 15.37 10.96 12.08
C ALA A 287 14.24 12.00 12.08
N HIS A 288 14.39 13.10 11.31
CA HIS A 288 13.35 14.13 11.21
C HIS A 288 12.11 13.63 10.46
N LEU A 289 12.28 12.88 9.36
CA LEU A 289 11.17 12.23 8.67
C LEU A 289 10.45 11.24 9.60
N ALA A 290 11.18 10.39 10.32
CA ALA A 290 10.59 9.46 11.28
C ALA A 290 9.78 10.18 12.36
N LYS A 291 10.28 11.32 12.86
CA LYS A 291 9.56 12.18 13.80
C LYS A 291 8.26 12.72 13.21
N ILE A 292 8.29 13.28 11.98
CA ILE A 292 7.08 13.76 11.29
C ILE A 292 6.09 12.60 11.15
N THR A 293 6.55 11.45 10.67
CA THR A 293 5.73 10.25 10.49
C THR A 293 5.06 9.81 11.80
N ASP A 294 5.80 9.77 12.91
CA ASP A 294 5.27 9.44 14.24
C ASP A 294 4.25 10.47 14.74
N GLU A 295 4.44 11.75 14.42
CA GLU A 295 3.48 12.82 14.74
C GLU A 295 2.23 12.75 13.87
N ILE A 296 2.34 12.30 12.61
CA ILE A 296 1.22 12.27 11.66
C ILE A 296 0.45 10.95 11.60
N ARG A 297 1.00 9.87 12.17
CA ARG A 297 0.37 8.56 12.09
C ARG A 297 -0.89 8.46 12.97
N VAL A 298 -1.80 7.58 12.56
CA VAL A 298 -2.85 7.02 13.39
C VAL A 298 -2.64 5.51 13.52
N LEU A 299 -2.83 4.96 14.72
CA LEU A 299 -2.64 3.53 14.99
C LEU A 299 -4.00 2.84 14.94
N HIS A 300 -4.39 2.36 13.76
CA HIS A 300 -5.70 1.75 13.58
C HIS A 300 -5.82 0.42 14.33
N LYS A 301 -6.66 0.41 15.37
CA LYS A 301 -7.07 -0.79 16.11
C LYS A 301 -8.19 -1.52 15.40
N TRP A 302 -7.93 -2.77 15.03
CA TRP A 302 -8.84 -3.61 14.28
C TRP A 302 -10.03 -4.11 15.10
N GLN A 303 -11.18 -4.20 14.42
CA GLN A 303 -12.28 -5.07 14.82
C GLN A 303 -12.42 -6.22 13.84
N LYS A 304 -12.94 -7.36 14.32
CA LYS A 304 -13.25 -8.49 13.44
C LYS A 304 -14.25 -8.05 12.38
N GLY A 305 -13.99 -8.37 11.11
CA GLY A 305 -14.87 -8.02 9.99
C GLY A 305 -14.53 -6.69 9.32
N ASP A 306 -13.64 -5.87 9.91
CA ASP A 306 -13.20 -4.63 9.29
C ASP A 306 -12.50 -4.90 7.96
N VAL A 307 -12.85 -4.10 6.95
CA VAL A 307 -12.13 -4.01 5.69
C VAL A 307 -11.54 -2.62 5.54
N LEU A 308 -10.24 -2.53 5.38
CA LEU A 308 -9.51 -1.28 5.20
C LEU A 308 -8.96 -1.21 3.79
N VAL A 309 -9.07 -0.07 3.12
CA VAL A 309 -8.55 0.16 1.77
C VAL A 309 -7.68 1.40 1.79
N GLN A 310 -6.41 1.28 1.43
CA GLN A 310 -5.42 2.37 1.49
C GLN A 310 -4.22 2.11 0.58
N PRO A 311 -3.29 3.06 0.46
CA PRO A 311 -1.87 2.80 0.28
C PRO A 311 -1.26 2.25 1.59
N TRP A 312 -0.41 1.23 1.54
CA TRP A 312 -0.08 0.41 2.72
C TRP A 312 0.91 1.02 3.72
N GLU A 313 0.80 0.71 5.05
CA GLU A 313 1.87 0.59 6.09
C GLU A 313 1.45 -0.34 7.27
N GLY A 314 2.35 -1.02 8.03
CA GLY A 314 2.08 -1.47 9.42
C GLY A 314 2.54 -2.85 9.97
N GLU A 315 2.29 -3.08 11.27
CA GLU A 315 2.77 -4.21 12.13
C GLU A 315 1.72 -5.24 12.55
N GLN A 316 2.16 -6.40 13.08
CA GLN A 316 1.26 -7.48 13.51
C GLN A 316 1.71 -8.29 14.75
N SER A 317 0.75 -8.57 15.64
CA SER A 317 0.70 -9.63 16.67
C SER A 317 -0.62 -10.40 16.52
N ASP A 318 -0.73 -11.70 16.91
CA ASP A 318 -1.90 -12.64 17.02
C ASP A 318 -3.14 -12.54 16.07
N ARG A 319 -3.07 -11.66 15.09
CA ARG A 319 -4.10 -11.18 14.19
C ARG A 319 -4.04 -11.99 12.91
N VAL A 320 -5.22 -12.26 12.33
CA VAL A 320 -5.30 -12.79 10.97
C VAL A 320 -5.83 -11.67 10.09
N VAL A 321 -4.91 -10.99 9.38
CA VAL A 321 -5.27 -10.04 8.34
C VAL A 321 -4.91 -10.61 6.98
N LEU A 322 -5.87 -10.55 6.07
CA LEU A 322 -5.70 -10.91 4.67
C LEU A 322 -5.45 -9.65 3.85
N ALA A 323 -4.63 -9.74 2.83
CA ALA A 323 -4.27 -8.65 1.93
C ALA A 323 -4.67 -8.96 0.48
N SER A 324 -5.00 -7.93 -0.28
CA SER A 324 -5.24 -8.00 -1.72
C SER A 324 -4.68 -6.73 -2.38
N LEU A 325 -3.86 -6.90 -3.44
CA LEU A 325 -3.16 -5.81 -4.11
C LEU A 325 -3.77 -5.58 -5.50
N PHE A 326 -3.92 -4.31 -5.89
CA PHE A 326 -4.55 -3.96 -7.16
C PHE A 326 -3.87 -2.81 -7.87
N ASP A 327 -3.89 -2.89 -9.20
CA ASP A 327 -3.61 -1.84 -10.16
C ASP A 327 -4.88 -1.06 -10.50
N GLY A 328 -4.77 0.26 -10.58
CA GLY A 328 -5.85 1.12 -11.07
C GLY A 328 -5.45 2.58 -11.15
N PRO A 329 -6.25 3.42 -11.85
CA PRO A 329 -5.98 4.85 -11.89
C PRO A 329 -6.10 5.44 -10.48
N VAL A 330 -5.11 6.21 -10.04
CA VAL A 330 -5.17 6.97 -8.78
C VAL A 330 -5.76 8.36 -9.08
N PRO A 331 -6.97 8.70 -8.60
CA PRO A 331 -7.54 10.02 -8.82
C PRO A 331 -6.76 11.09 -8.02
N GLY A 332 -6.42 12.23 -8.63
CA GLY A 332 -5.77 13.33 -7.92
C GLY A 332 -5.10 14.35 -8.85
N ALA A 333 -4.63 15.47 -8.28
CA ALA A 333 -3.91 16.51 -9.02
C ALA A 333 -2.47 16.11 -9.40
N TYR A 334 -2.02 14.92 -8.99
CA TYR A 334 -0.70 14.36 -9.28
C TYR A 334 -0.78 13.59 -10.59
N THR A 335 -0.47 14.28 -11.68
CA THR A 335 -0.41 13.74 -13.05
C THR A 335 0.89 12.97 -13.30
N ASP A 336 0.95 12.19 -14.38
CA ASP A 336 2.12 11.41 -14.87
C ASP A 336 3.36 12.25 -15.27
N ASN A 337 3.50 13.49 -14.79
CA ASN A 337 4.70 14.26 -15.07
C ASN A 337 5.89 13.62 -14.32
N ASP A 338 6.99 13.40 -15.04
CA ASP A 338 8.28 12.82 -14.59
C ASP A 338 8.82 13.47 -13.31
N TRP A 339 8.26 13.14 -12.14
CA TRP A 339 8.85 13.47 -10.85
C TRP A 339 9.93 12.46 -10.46
N ALA A 340 9.98 11.32 -11.15
CA ALA A 340 11.03 10.32 -11.06
C ALA A 340 11.64 10.07 -12.46
N LYS A 341 12.89 10.48 -12.67
CA LYS A 341 13.67 10.04 -13.83
C LYS A 341 14.33 8.71 -13.51
N VAL A 342 14.04 7.68 -14.30
CA VAL A 342 14.86 6.46 -14.33
C VAL A 342 16.16 6.79 -15.05
N VAL A 343 17.20 7.11 -14.29
CA VAL A 343 18.57 7.22 -14.81
C VAL A 343 19.24 5.85 -14.76
N GLN A 344 19.89 5.47 -15.87
CA GLN A 344 20.72 4.26 -15.93
C GLN A 344 21.82 4.38 -14.86
N ALA A 345 21.92 3.37 -14.00
CA ALA A 345 22.99 3.33 -13.00
C ALA A 345 24.34 3.39 -13.72
N PHE A 346 25.22 4.31 -13.32
CA PHE A 346 26.56 4.38 -13.86
C PHE A 346 27.27 3.04 -13.63
N ASP A 347 27.85 2.49 -14.69
CA ASP A 347 28.75 1.35 -14.58
C ASP A 347 29.94 1.76 -13.69
N GLY A 348 30.01 1.18 -12.50
CA GLY A 348 31.11 1.32 -11.56
C GLY A 348 31.87 0.02 -11.41
#